data_AF-A0A955MXK0-F1
#
_entry.id   AF-A0A955MXK0-F1
#
_cell.length_a   1.000
_cell.length_b   1.000
_cell.length_c   1.000
_cell.angle_alpha   90.00
_cell.angle_beta   90.00
_cell.angle_gamma   90.00
#
_symmetry.space_group_name_H-M   'P 1'
#
loop_
_entity.id
_entity.type
_entity.pdbx_description
1 polymer ?
#
loop_
_entity_poly.entity_id
_entity_poly.type
_entity_poly.pdbx_seq_one_letter_code
_entity_poly.pdbx_strand_id
1 'polypeptide(L)'
;MPTTQHDLFRYDIAKSYDWNYENAPDPVDIEVPDYPGEWDFMGIPTGSPLGMPAGPLLNGKWVLYYASLGFDVLTYKTVRTRERACYDLPNLQPVDTESLHGGESECPTTHEMTGSWAVSFGMPSKAPDVWREDVETTRKKLPKGKVLSVSVVGSVLEGWGIEELAADYARCAKWAIDSGADVVETNFSCPNVSSPDGQLYQQHEDARFVAKTVRQAIGDTPYLI
;
A
#
# COMPACT_ATOMS: atom_id res chain seq x y z
N MET A 1 8.48 -31.25 17.28
CA MET A 1 9.07 -31.25 15.93
C MET A 1 9.91 -29.99 15.80
N PRO A 2 11.12 -30.03 15.23
CA PRO A 2 11.87 -28.81 14.99
C PRO A 2 11.13 -28.06 13.88
N THR A 3 10.56 -26.90 14.20
CA THR A 3 10.13 -25.91 13.23
C THR A 3 11.35 -25.56 12.39
N THR A 4 11.38 -26.00 11.13
CA THR A 4 12.30 -25.42 10.14
C THR A 4 12.02 -23.93 10.15
N GLN A 5 12.96 -23.15 10.68
CA GLN A 5 12.93 -21.70 10.56
C GLN A 5 13.11 -21.42 9.08
N HIS A 6 11.99 -21.29 8.36
CA HIS A 6 12.02 -20.76 7.01
C HIS A 6 12.59 -19.35 7.12
N ASP A 7 13.71 -19.08 6.44
CA ASP A 7 14.24 -17.72 6.34
C ASP A 7 13.22 -16.89 5.56
N LEU A 8 12.32 -16.23 6.30
CA LEU A 8 11.30 -15.37 5.73
C LEU A 8 11.98 -14.10 5.22
N PHE A 9 11.90 -13.90 3.91
CA PHE A 9 12.45 -12.75 3.25
C PHE A 9 11.69 -11.46 3.63
N ARG A 10 12.42 -10.36 3.68
CA ARG A 10 11.93 -9.02 4.05
C ARG A 10 12.58 -7.99 3.14
N TYR A 11 12.00 -6.80 3.09
CA TYR A 11 12.59 -5.65 2.39
C TYR A 11 14.03 -5.40 2.89
N ASP A 12 15.00 -5.33 1.98
CA ASP A 12 16.40 -5.01 2.29
C ASP A 12 16.58 -3.48 2.29
N ILE A 13 16.77 -2.93 3.50
CA ILE A 13 16.91 -1.49 3.73
C ILE A 13 18.21 -0.90 3.18
N ALA A 14 19.21 -1.74 2.88
CA ALA A 14 20.46 -1.32 2.26
C ALA A 14 20.37 -1.28 0.73
N LYS A 15 19.22 -1.66 0.15
CA LYS A 15 18.97 -1.71 -1.29
C LYS A 15 17.93 -0.68 -1.70
N SER A 16 18.02 -0.26 -2.96
CA SER A 16 17.06 0.68 -3.53
C SER A 16 15.65 0.06 -3.56
N TYR A 17 14.66 0.94 -3.68
CA TYR A 17 13.28 0.53 -3.90
C TYR A 17 13.13 -0.36 -5.14
N ASP A 18 13.78 0.01 -6.25
CA ASP A 18 13.72 -0.75 -7.49
C ASP A 18 14.37 -2.13 -7.35
N TRP A 19 15.47 -2.24 -6.60
CA TRP A 19 16.07 -3.54 -6.32
C TRP A 19 15.09 -4.43 -5.54
N ASN A 20 14.44 -3.90 -4.49
CA ASN A 20 13.44 -4.65 -3.72
C ASN A 20 12.18 -4.98 -4.55
N TYR A 21 11.82 -4.11 -5.49
CA TYR A 21 10.74 -4.35 -6.45
C TYR A 21 11.05 -5.53 -7.37
N GLU A 22 12.28 -5.60 -7.89
CA GLU A 22 12.75 -6.65 -8.80
C GLU A 22 13.03 -7.98 -8.10
N ASN A 23 13.54 -7.92 -6.87
CA ASN A 23 13.98 -9.07 -6.06
C ASN A 23 12.96 -9.44 -4.99
N ALA A 24 11.67 -9.39 -5.34
CA ALA A 24 10.61 -9.90 -4.49
C ALA A 24 10.78 -11.41 -4.27
N PRO A 25 10.50 -11.92 -3.05
CA PRO A 25 10.59 -13.33 -2.76
C PRO A 25 9.49 -14.12 -3.48
N ASP A 26 9.78 -15.39 -3.76
CA ASP A 26 8.79 -16.33 -4.26
C ASP A 26 7.80 -16.72 -3.15
N PRO A 27 6.53 -17.03 -3.49
CA PRO A 27 5.58 -17.63 -2.55
C PRO A 27 6.17 -18.88 -1.87
N VAL A 28 5.87 -19.05 -0.58
CA VAL A 28 6.35 -20.17 0.22
C VAL A 28 5.25 -21.20 0.42
N ASP A 29 5.66 -22.45 0.60
CA ASP A 29 4.76 -23.53 1.00
C ASP A 29 4.95 -23.75 2.51
N ILE A 30 4.08 -23.15 3.32
CA ILE A 30 4.07 -23.30 4.77
C ILE A 30 2.67 -23.71 5.24
N GLU A 31 2.62 -24.44 6.34
CA GLU A 31 1.36 -24.72 7.02
C GLU A 31 0.84 -23.43 7.65
N VAL A 32 -0.22 -22.86 7.06
CA VAL A 32 -0.92 -21.71 7.61
C VAL A 32 -1.96 -22.24 8.61
N PRO A 33 -1.88 -21.86 9.90
CA PRO A 33 -2.85 -22.30 10.88
C PRO A 33 -4.23 -21.68 10.60
N ASP A 34 -5.28 -22.49 10.78
CA ASP A 34 -6.65 -21.99 10.73
C ASP A 34 -6.88 -20.94 11.82
N TYR A 35 -7.64 -19.89 11.50
CA TYR A 35 -8.05 -18.85 12.44
C TYR A 35 -9.56 -18.90 12.69
N PRO A 36 -10.03 -19.58 13.76
CA PRO A 36 -11.45 -19.84 13.95
C PRO A 36 -12.31 -18.58 13.97
N GLY A 37 -13.46 -18.62 13.30
CA GLY A 37 -14.43 -17.53 13.25
C GLY A 37 -15.01 -17.34 11.85
N GLU A 38 -15.96 -16.41 11.74
CA GLU A 38 -16.41 -15.88 10.46
C GLU A 38 -15.84 -14.47 10.31
N TRP A 39 -15.08 -14.25 9.24
CA TRP A 39 -14.39 -12.99 9.00
C TRP A 39 -14.78 -12.43 7.65
N ASP A 40 -14.98 -11.13 7.59
CA ASP A 40 -15.14 -10.41 6.34
C ASP A 40 -14.36 -9.09 6.38
N PHE A 41 -13.99 -8.63 5.20
CA PHE A 41 -13.47 -7.29 5.00
C PHE A 41 -14.39 -6.57 4.01
N MET A 42 -15.12 -5.57 4.50
CA MET A 42 -16.05 -4.77 3.70
C MET A 42 -17.14 -5.63 3.01
N GLY A 43 -17.62 -6.67 3.70
CA GLY A 43 -18.61 -7.61 3.18
C GLY A 43 -18.05 -8.73 2.30
N ILE A 44 -16.72 -8.79 2.12
CA ILE A 44 -16.05 -9.87 1.37
C ILE A 44 -15.52 -10.92 2.37
N PRO A 45 -15.98 -12.18 2.31
CA PRO A 45 -15.50 -13.22 3.21
C PRO A 45 -13.98 -13.45 3.13
N THR A 46 -13.35 -13.66 4.29
CA THR A 46 -11.90 -13.88 4.44
C THR A 46 -11.63 -15.05 5.39
N GLY A 47 -10.45 -15.66 5.28
CA GLY A 47 -10.05 -16.77 6.16
C GLY A 47 -9.67 -16.34 7.58
N SER A 48 -9.30 -15.08 7.76
CA SER A 48 -8.83 -14.49 9.01
C SER A 48 -8.97 -12.97 8.97
N PRO A 49 -8.87 -12.28 10.13
CA PRO A 49 -8.86 -10.81 10.16
C PRO A 49 -7.49 -10.20 9.81
N LEU A 50 -6.51 -11.01 9.38
CA LEU A 50 -5.13 -10.57 9.21
C LEU A 50 -4.93 -9.95 7.83
N GLY A 51 -4.49 -8.69 7.82
CA GLY A 51 -4.18 -7.94 6.61
C GLY A 51 -2.75 -7.39 6.56
N MET A 52 -2.27 -7.17 5.34
CA MET A 52 -1.00 -6.52 5.06
C MET A 52 -1.23 -5.14 4.44
N PRO A 53 -0.62 -4.07 5.00
CA PRO A 53 -0.80 -2.71 4.49
C PRO A 53 -0.06 -2.48 3.17
N ALA A 54 -0.38 -1.37 2.49
CA ALA A 54 0.22 -0.97 1.21
C ALA A 54 1.75 -0.85 1.23
N GLY A 55 2.36 -0.48 2.36
CA GLY A 55 3.79 -0.16 2.46
C GLY A 55 4.71 -1.30 1.98
N PRO A 56 4.64 -2.50 2.58
CA PRO A 56 5.48 -3.64 2.22
C PRO A 56 5.17 -4.31 0.88
N LEU A 57 3.96 -4.16 0.33
CA LEU A 57 3.50 -4.91 -0.85
C LEU A 57 3.79 -4.15 -2.16
N LEU A 58 5.07 -4.01 -2.49
CA LEU A 58 5.59 -3.18 -3.59
C LEU A 58 4.98 -3.49 -4.98
N ASN A 59 4.62 -4.76 -5.21
CA ASN A 59 4.01 -5.28 -6.42
C ASN A 59 3.32 -6.62 -6.17
N GLY A 60 2.81 -7.23 -7.23
CA GLY A 60 2.12 -8.50 -7.25
C GLY A 60 2.90 -9.67 -6.68
N LYS A 61 4.22 -9.71 -6.89
CA LYS A 61 5.06 -10.77 -6.32
C LYS A 61 5.08 -10.70 -4.80
N TRP A 62 5.23 -9.49 -4.24
CA TRP A 62 5.12 -9.28 -2.79
C TRP A 62 3.73 -9.62 -2.26
N VAL A 63 2.67 -9.25 -2.99
CA VAL A 63 1.29 -9.63 -2.64
C VAL A 63 1.13 -11.15 -2.56
N LEU A 64 1.60 -11.89 -3.57
CA LEU A 64 1.52 -13.35 -3.61
C LEU A 64 2.36 -14.01 -2.52
N TYR A 65 3.55 -13.48 -2.23
CA TYR A 65 4.38 -13.94 -1.13
C TYR A 65 3.66 -13.80 0.21
N TYR A 66 3.14 -12.61 0.53
CA TYR A 66 2.40 -12.42 1.79
C TYR A 66 1.07 -13.20 1.83
N ALA A 67 0.40 -13.43 0.69
CA ALA A 67 -0.74 -14.32 0.63
C ALA A 67 -0.38 -15.76 1.06
N SER A 68 0.79 -16.25 0.62
CA SER A 68 1.30 -17.58 0.96
C SER A 68 1.73 -17.71 2.43
N LEU A 69 2.01 -16.59 3.10
CA LEU A 69 2.24 -16.55 4.54
C LEU A 69 0.95 -16.58 5.38
N GLY A 70 -0.21 -16.57 4.73
CA GLY A 70 -1.51 -16.72 5.39
C GLY A 70 -2.36 -15.45 5.47
N PHE A 71 -1.84 -14.27 5.10
CA PHE A 71 -2.62 -13.02 5.14
C PHE A 71 -3.79 -13.05 4.15
N ASP A 72 -4.95 -12.54 4.55
CA ASP A 72 -6.19 -12.62 3.76
C ASP A 72 -6.60 -11.30 3.12
N VAL A 73 -6.23 -10.17 3.71
CA VAL A 73 -6.45 -8.83 3.15
C VAL A 73 -5.12 -8.24 2.72
N LEU A 74 -4.89 -8.09 1.42
CA LEU A 74 -3.60 -7.70 0.85
C LEU A 74 -3.75 -6.36 0.16
N THR A 75 -3.22 -5.30 0.77
CA THR A 75 -3.23 -3.97 0.16
C THR A 75 -2.00 -3.79 -0.72
N TYR A 76 -2.20 -3.80 -2.03
CA TYR A 76 -1.20 -3.44 -3.03
C TYR A 76 -0.70 -2.00 -2.82
N LYS A 77 0.60 -1.77 -3.05
CA LYS A 77 1.26 -0.46 -2.87
C LYS A 77 0.47 0.70 -3.48
N THR A 78 0.45 1.84 -2.79
CA THR A 78 -0.20 3.06 -3.29
C THR A 78 0.28 3.44 -4.70
N VAL A 79 -0.63 3.46 -5.67
CA VAL A 79 -0.37 3.80 -7.08
C VAL A 79 -0.91 5.16 -7.48
N ARG A 80 -0.39 5.67 -8.59
CA ARG A 80 -0.69 6.98 -9.18
C ARG A 80 -1.11 6.84 -10.64
N THR A 81 -1.72 7.89 -11.17
CA THR A 81 -1.95 8.04 -12.60
C THR A 81 -0.70 8.40 -13.40
N ARG A 82 0.43 8.61 -12.72
CA ARG A 82 1.73 8.95 -13.29
C ARG A 82 2.84 8.24 -12.52
N GLU A 83 3.93 7.93 -13.21
CA GLU A 83 5.12 7.41 -12.54
C GLU A 83 5.70 8.42 -11.55
N ARG A 84 6.19 7.91 -10.42
CA ARG A 84 6.93 8.66 -9.40
C ARG A 84 8.02 7.77 -8.84
N ALA A 85 9.27 8.22 -8.93
CA ALA A 85 10.42 7.52 -8.35
C ALA A 85 10.39 7.57 -6.82
N CYS A 86 11.02 6.58 -6.20
CA CYS A 86 11.27 6.58 -4.76
C CYS A 86 12.38 7.60 -4.43
N TYR A 87 12.38 8.16 -3.21
CA TYR A 87 13.52 8.94 -2.75
C TYR A 87 14.76 8.08 -2.52
N ASP A 88 15.94 8.72 -2.57
CA ASP A 88 17.23 8.07 -2.38
C ASP A 88 17.40 7.48 -0.97
N LEU A 89 18.35 6.55 -0.83
CA LEU A 89 18.71 5.97 0.46
C LEU A 89 19.44 6.99 1.36
N PRO A 90 19.28 6.89 2.70
CA PRO A 90 18.37 6.00 3.41
C PRO A 90 16.93 6.54 3.38
N ASN A 91 15.99 5.69 2.97
CA ASN A 91 14.55 6.01 2.93
C ASN A 91 13.71 5.12 3.87
N LEU A 92 14.37 4.24 4.62
CA LEU A 92 13.83 3.40 5.67
C LEU A 92 14.92 3.14 6.71
N GLN A 93 14.76 3.64 7.93
CA GLN A 93 15.80 3.66 8.96
C GLN A 93 15.21 3.22 10.30
N PRO A 94 15.76 2.18 10.97
CA PRO A 94 15.38 1.87 12.34
C PRO A 94 15.74 3.04 13.25
N VAL A 95 14.84 3.36 14.17
CA VAL A 95 15.01 4.46 15.12
C VAL A 95 14.65 4.02 16.53
N ASP A 96 15.35 4.60 17.50
CA ASP A 96 15.02 4.46 18.92
C ASP A 96 14.22 5.68 19.34
N THR A 97 12.91 5.50 19.43
CA THR A 97 11.98 6.56 19.82
C THR A 97 10.81 6.00 20.60
N GLU A 98 10.39 6.77 21.60
CA GLU A 98 9.09 6.62 22.25
C GLU A 98 8.04 7.46 21.50
N SER A 99 6.98 7.88 22.20
CA SER A 99 5.95 8.76 21.67
C SER A 99 6.54 10.09 21.20
N LEU A 100 6.25 10.47 19.96
CA LEU A 100 6.61 11.77 19.39
C LEU A 100 5.47 12.78 19.61
N HIS A 101 5.82 14.03 19.88
CA HIS A 101 4.88 15.11 20.18
C HIS A 101 4.89 16.24 19.13
N GLY A 102 5.72 16.14 18.09
CA GLY A 102 5.77 17.07 16.95
C GLY A 102 6.68 18.28 17.16
N GLY A 103 7.46 18.30 18.25
CA GLY A 103 8.47 19.32 18.54
C GLY A 103 9.91 18.85 18.34
N GLU A 104 10.08 17.56 18.03
CA GLU A 104 11.38 16.92 17.88
C GLU A 104 12.07 17.37 16.59
N SER A 105 13.34 17.77 16.68
CA SER A 105 14.16 18.13 15.52
C SER A 105 15.06 17.00 15.03
N GLU A 106 15.30 15.99 15.86
CA GLU A 106 16.15 14.83 15.58
C GLU A 106 15.59 13.57 16.24
N CYS A 107 15.94 12.41 15.69
CA CYS A 107 15.55 11.11 16.21
C CYS A 107 16.74 10.14 16.11
N PRO A 108 17.18 9.51 17.22
CA PRO A 108 18.32 8.58 17.20
C PRO A 108 18.06 7.38 16.29
N THR A 109 19.03 7.09 15.43
CA THR A 109 19.00 5.91 14.55
C THR A 109 19.56 4.67 15.24
N THR A 110 19.04 3.50 14.92
CA THR A 110 19.62 2.20 15.31
C THR A 110 19.99 1.37 14.09
N HIS A 111 20.87 0.37 14.28
CA HIS A 111 21.22 -0.57 13.21
C HIS A 111 20.22 -1.71 13.08
N GLU A 112 19.62 -2.13 14.20
CA GLU A 112 18.63 -3.20 14.25
C GLU A 112 17.23 -2.64 14.53
N MET A 113 16.24 -3.22 13.86
CA MET A 113 14.85 -2.89 14.08
C MET A 113 14.32 -3.61 15.32
N THR A 114 14.11 -2.86 16.40
CA THR A 114 13.55 -3.36 17.67
C THR A 114 12.22 -2.72 18.05
N GLY A 115 11.74 -1.72 17.31
CA GLY A 115 10.51 -1.00 17.66
C GLY A 115 9.91 -0.15 16.54
N SER A 116 10.62 0.92 16.13
CA SER A 116 10.08 1.96 15.25
C SER A 116 10.92 2.19 14.00
N TRP A 117 10.25 2.61 12.92
CA TRP A 117 10.88 2.99 11.66
C TRP A 117 10.64 4.47 11.35
N ALA A 118 11.69 5.16 10.91
CA ALA A 118 11.54 6.37 10.11
C ALA A 118 11.46 5.98 8.63
N VAL A 119 10.44 6.47 7.92
CA VAL A 119 10.15 6.08 6.53
C VAL A 119 10.02 7.33 5.66
N SER A 120 10.69 7.36 4.51
CA SER A 120 10.66 8.50 3.58
C SER A 120 10.65 8.06 2.11
N PHE A 121 9.91 7.01 1.75
CA PHE A 121 9.85 6.55 0.35
C PHE A 121 9.29 7.57 -0.66
N GLY A 122 8.45 8.51 -0.22
CA GLY A 122 7.84 9.52 -1.11
C GLY A 122 6.70 9.00 -2.00
N MET A 123 6.03 7.90 -1.61
CA MET A 123 4.96 7.22 -2.38
C MET A 123 5.34 6.97 -3.86
N PRO A 124 6.36 6.12 -4.09
CA PRO A 124 6.73 5.73 -5.44
C PRO A 124 5.60 4.95 -6.10
N SER A 125 5.46 5.13 -7.40
CA SER A 125 4.52 4.41 -8.24
C SER A 125 5.17 4.18 -9.59
N LYS A 126 5.14 2.95 -10.08
CA LYS A 126 5.55 2.65 -11.46
C LYS A 126 4.58 3.30 -12.46
N ALA A 127 4.95 3.31 -13.74
CA ALA A 127 4.07 3.79 -14.78
C ALA A 127 2.69 3.08 -14.77
N PRO A 128 1.59 3.76 -15.15
CA PRO A 128 0.24 3.21 -15.05
C PRO A 128 0.02 1.90 -15.79
N ASP A 129 0.56 1.76 -16.98
CA ASP A 129 0.54 0.53 -17.76
C ASP A 129 1.19 -0.64 -16.99
N VAL A 130 2.36 -0.40 -16.39
CA VAL A 130 3.10 -1.40 -15.63
C VAL A 130 2.32 -1.89 -14.41
N TRP A 131 1.84 -0.97 -13.54
CA TRP A 131 1.16 -1.42 -12.32
C TRP A 131 -0.21 -2.01 -12.60
N ARG A 132 -0.92 -1.54 -13.64
CA ARG A 132 -2.24 -2.08 -14.01
C ARG A 132 -2.14 -3.52 -14.50
N GLU A 133 -1.18 -3.80 -15.39
CA GLU A 133 -0.91 -5.18 -15.85
C GLU A 133 -0.50 -6.09 -14.69
N ASP A 134 0.31 -5.59 -13.77
CA ASP A 134 0.74 -6.33 -12.59
C ASP A 134 -0.42 -6.64 -11.63
N VAL A 135 -1.30 -5.67 -11.35
CA VAL A 135 -2.53 -5.89 -10.55
C VAL A 135 -3.43 -6.94 -11.22
N GLU A 136 -3.64 -6.87 -12.53
CA GLU A 136 -4.45 -7.83 -13.27
C GLU A 136 -3.85 -9.25 -13.17
N THR A 137 -2.54 -9.37 -13.37
CA THR A 137 -1.83 -10.63 -13.24
C THR A 137 -1.89 -11.17 -11.81
N THR A 138 -1.78 -10.29 -10.82
CA THR A 138 -1.85 -10.63 -9.39
C THR A 138 -3.22 -11.17 -9.03
N ARG A 139 -4.29 -10.49 -9.45
CA ARG A 139 -5.66 -10.92 -9.16
C ARG A 139 -5.96 -12.30 -9.73
N LYS A 140 -5.47 -12.59 -10.95
CA LYS A 140 -5.60 -13.92 -11.59
C LYS A 140 -4.88 -15.04 -10.84
N LYS A 141 -3.77 -14.73 -10.15
CA LYS A 141 -2.96 -15.71 -9.41
C LYS A 141 -3.38 -15.86 -7.95
N LEU A 142 -3.96 -14.83 -7.34
CA LEU A 142 -4.40 -14.88 -5.96
C LEU A 142 -5.61 -15.81 -5.79
N PRO A 143 -5.63 -16.66 -4.74
CA PRO A 143 -6.79 -17.48 -4.41
C PRO A 143 -8.06 -16.65 -4.19
N LYS A 144 -9.23 -17.22 -4.50
CA LYS A 144 -10.52 -16.52 -4.40
C LYS A 144 -10.86 -16.01 -2.99
N GLY A 145 -10.35 -16.65 -1.94
CA GLY A 145 -10.57 -16.23 -0.55
C GLY A 145 -9.67 -15.08 -0.08
N LYS A 146 -8.77 -14.58 -0.94
CA LYS A 146 -7.86 -13.46 -0.63
C LYS A 146 -8.41 -12.18 -1.24
N VAL A 147 -8.52 -11.12 -0.44
CA VAL A 147 -8.95 -9.80 -0.88
C VAL A 147 -7.73 -9.01 -1.38
N LEU A 148 -7.83 -8.49 -2.60
CA LEU A 148 -6.86 -7.55 -3.17
C LEU A 148 -7.40 -6.13 -3.04
N SER A 149 -6.89 -5.40 -2.05
CA SER A 149 -7.10 -3.96 -1.93
C SER A 149 -6.03 -3.23 -2.74
N VAL A 150 -6.37 -2.19 -3.48
CA VAL A 150 -5.38 -1.36 -4.19
C VAL A 150 -5.44 0.06 -3.65
N SER A 151 -4.33 0.50 -3.06
CA SER A 151 -4.18 1.86 -2.55
C SER A 151 -3.90 2.82 -3.71
N VAL A 152 -4.51 4.00 -3.73
CA VAL A 152 -4.37 5.01 -4.77
C VAL A 152 -4.13 6.39 -4.18
N VAL A 153 -3.39 7.24 -4.90
CA VAL A 153 -3.16 8.64 -4.55
C VAL A 153 -3.16 9.51 -5.81
N GLY A 154 -3.64 10.74 -5.71
CA GLY A 154 -3.67 11.69 -6.83
C GLY A 154 -2.28 12.20 -7.22
N SER A 155 -2.07 12.49 -8.49
CA SER A 155 -0.81 13.00 -9.05
C SER A 155 -0.89 14.51 -9.28
N VAL A 156 -0.76 15.31 -8.22
CA VAL A 156 -0.87 16.78 -8.29
C VAL A 156 0.13 17.34 -9.31
N LEU A 157 -0.35 18.16 -10.23
CA LEU A 157 0.47 18.92 -11.17
C LEU A 157 0.42 20.41 -10.85
N GLU A 158 1.42 21.15 -11.35
CA GLU A 158 1.46 22.61 -11.20
C GLU A 158 0.20 23.26 -11.80
N GLY A 159 -0.42 24.17 -11.04
CA GLY A 159 -1.62 24.89 -11.44
C GLY A 159 -2.94 24.11 -11.25
N TRP A 160 -2.92 22.87 -10.76
CA TRP A 160 -4.14 22.13 -10.45
C TRP A 160 -4.85 22.67 -9.22
N GLY A 161 -6.18 22.73 -9.30
CA GLY A 161 -7.06 22.91 -8.16
C GLY A 161 -7.58 21.57 -7.61
N ILE A 162 -8.52 21.67 -6.68
CA ILE A 162 -9.13 20.49 -6.03
C ILE A 162 -9.98 19.66 -7.01
N GLU A 163 -10.55 20.28 -8.04
CA GLU A 163 -11.35 19.59 -9.06
C GLU A 163 -10.50 18.64 -9.91
N GLU A 164 -9.35 19.11 -10.40
CA GLU A 164 -8.41 18.26 -11.14
C GLU A 164 -7.84 17.15 -10.26
N LEU A 165 -7.52 17.45 -9.00
CA LEU A 165 -7.03 16.45 -8.05
C LEU A 165 -8.07 15.36 -7.79
N ALA A 166 -9.33 15.74 -7.53
CA ALA A 166 -10.42 14.79 -7.30
C ALA A 166 -10.68 13.92 -8.53
N ALA A 167 -10.64 14.51 -9.73
CA ALA A 167 -10.78 13.78 -10.99
C ALA A 167 -9.62 12.78 -11.21
N ASP A 168 -8.40 13.11 -10.81
CA ASP A 168 -7.24 12.23 -10.91
C ASP A 168 -7.31 11.05 -9.93
N TYR A 169 -7.71 11.30 -8.67
CA TYR A 169 -8.02 10.23 -7.70
C TYR A 169 -9.08 9.27 -8.24
N ALA A 170 -10.20 9.81 -8.74
CA ALA A 170 -11.28 9.01 -9.29
C ALA A 170 -10.84 8.19 -10.50
N ARG A 171 -10.00 8.75 -11.38
CA ARG A 171 -9.41 8.03 -12.50
C ARG A 171 -8.50 6.89 -12.04
N CYS A 172 -7.61 7.14 -11.08
CA CYS A 172 -6.71 6.13 -10.53
C CYS A 172 -7.50 4.98 -9.88
N ALA A 173 -8.49 5.31 -9.06
CA ALA A 173 -9.40 4.34 -8.44
C ALA A 173 -10.13 3.48 -9.47
N LYS A 174 -10.63 4.09 -10.54
CA LYS A 174 -11.27 3.35 -11.64
C LYS A 174 -10.30 2.40 -12.33
N TRP A 175 -9.07 2.84 -12.61
CA TRP A 175 -8.04 1.98 -13.19
C TRP A 175 -7.68 0.81 -12.28
N ALA A 176 -7.65 1.00 -10.97
CA ALA A 176 -7.43 -0.08 -10.02
C ALA A 176 -8.54 -1.16 -10.11
N ILE A 177 -9.80 -0.74 -10.15
CA ILE A 177 -10.96 -1.65 -10.30
C ILE A 177 -10.92 -2.36 -11.64
N ASP A 178 -10.71 -1.62 -12.73
CA ASP A 178 -10.63 -2.17 -14.08
C ASP A 178 -9.48 -3.20 -14.21
N SER A 179 -8.47 -3.10 -13.33
CA SER A 179 -7.33 -4.04 -13.26
C SER A 179 -7.55 -5.19 -12.28
N GLY A 180 -8.66 -5.24 -11.54
CA GLY A 180 -9.03 -6.37 -10.67
C GLY A 180 -8.88 -6.13 -9.17
N ALA A 181 -8.86 -4.87 -8.71
CA ALA A 181 -9.03 -4.57 -7.29
C ALA A 181 -10.42 -5.01 -6.79
N ASP A 182 -10.48 -5.74 -5.67
CA ASP A 182 -11.73 -6.04 -4.98
C ASP A 182 -12.18 -4.85 -4.11
N VAL A 183 -11.20 -4.10 -3.61
CA VAL A 183 -11.37 -2.93 -2.75
C VAL A 183 -10.42 -1.84 -3.21
N VAL A 184 -10.87 -0.58 -3.17
CA VAL A 184 -10.00 0.58 -3.38
C VAL A 184 -9.76 1.30 -2.06
N GLU A 185 -8.52 1.71 -1.82
CA GLU A 185 -8.13 2.56 -0.70
C GLU A 185 -7.58 3.88 -1.24
N THR A 186 -8.12 5.04 -0.83
CA THR A 186 -7.52 6.33 -1.20
C THR A 186 -6.64 6.85 -0.07
N ASN A 187 -5.34 6.99 -0.33
CA ASN A 187 -4.40 7.50 0.65
C ASN A 187 -4.47 9.04 0.72
N PHE A 188 -5.06 9.58 1.78
CA PHE A 188 -5.12 11.04 2.03
C PHE A 188 -4.06 11.56 3.00
N SER A 189 -3.21 10.69 3.53
CA SER A 189 -2.50 10.92 4.79
C SER A 189 -1.00 10.74 4.74
N CYS A 190 -0.40 10.53 3.56
CA CYS A 190 1.02 10.24 3.52
C CYS A 190 1.89 11.47 3.90
N PRO A 191 2.65 11.39 5.01
CA PRO A 191 3.44 12.51 5.51
C PRO A 191 4.77 12.69 4.75
N ASN A 192 5.11 11.76 3.85
CA ASN A 192 6.42 11.70 3.17
C ASN A 192 6.49 12.54 1.90
N VAL A 193 5.44 13.30 1.62
CA VAL A 193 5.42 14.25 0.52
C VAL A 193 5.00 15.60 1.09
N SER A 194 5.77 16.65 0.76
CA SER A 194 5.42 18.03 1.08
C SER A 194 4.37 18.61 0.12
N SER A 195 3.78 17.75 -0.73
CA SER A 195 2.77 18.15 -1.69
C SER A 195 1.37 18.08 -1.07
N PRO A 196 0.44 18.96 -1.46
CA PRO A 196 -0.89 19.06 -0.85
C PRO A 196 -1.70 17.75 -0.82
N ASP A 197 -1.43 16.80 -1.71
CA ASP A 197 -2.07 15.47 -1.75
C ASP A 197 -1.77 14.59 -0.53
N GLY A 198 -0.60 14.73 0.10
CA GLY A 198 -0.22 13.94 1.28
C GLY A 198 -0.86 14.41 2.59
N GLN A 199 -1.45 15.61 2.61
CA GLN A 199 -2.05 16.24 3.78
C GLN A 199 -3.54 16.50 3.60
N LEU A 200 -4.17 15.90 2.59
CA LEU A 200 -5.59 16.11 2.28
C LEU A 200 -6.48 15.80 3.48
N TYR A 201 -6.11 14.84 4.33
CA TYR A 201 -6.81 14.51 5.58
C TYR A 201 -6.98 15.69 6.56
N GLN A 202 -6.14 16.72 6.47
CA GLN A 202 -6.24 17.92 7.31
C GLN A 202 -7.25 18.94 6.76
N GLN A 203 -7.63 18.82 5.48
CA GLN A 203 -8.55 19.73 4.77
C GLN A 203 -9.91 19.05 4.57
N HIS A 204 -10.76 19.12 5.59
CA HIS A 204 -12.03 18.37 5.64
C HIS A 204 -12.96 18.57 4.43
N GLU A 205 -13.09 19.80 3.91
CA GLU A 205 -13.93 20.07 2.73
C GLU A 205 -13.34 19.45 1.46
N ASP A 206 -12.03 19.59 1.24
CA ASP A 206 -11.33 19.03 0.09
C ASP A 206 -11.32 17.49 0.14
N ALA A 207 -11.04 16.90 1.32
CA ALA A 207 -11.11 15.46 1.54
C ALA A 207 -12.51 14.91 1.26
N ARG A 208 -13.56 15.60 1.76
CA ARG A 208 -14.96 15.26 1.47
C ARG A 208 -15.25 15.33 -0.03
N PHE A 209 -14.76 16.36 -0.70
CA PHE A 209 -14.97 16.54 -2.14
C PHE A 209 -14.31 15.41 -2.94
N VAL A 210 -13.03 15.12 -2.70
CA VAL A 210 -12.31 14.02 -3.34
C VAL A 210 -13.01 12.69 -3.06
N ALA A 211 -13.37 12.40 -1.82
CA ALA A 211 -14.04 11.15 -1.46
C ALA A 211 -15.38 10.96 -2.17
N LYS A 212 -16.18 12.03 -2.31
CA LYS A 212 -17.43 12.00 -3.06
C LYS A 212 -17.19 11.76 -4.55
N THR A 213 -16.23 12.44 -5.15
CA THR A 213 -15.89 12.28 -6.57
C THR A 213 -15.41 10.86 -6.87
N VAL A 214 -14.56 10.29 -6.01
CA VAL A 214 -14.12 8.89 -6.12
C VAL A 214 -15.31 7.95 -6.00
N ARG A 215 -16.15 8.08 -4.96
CA ARG A 215 -17.35 7.24 -4.77
C ARG A 215 -18.26 7.27 -5.99
N GLN A 216 -18.52 8.45 -6.56
CA GLN A 216 -19.33 8.60 -7.76
C GLN A 216 -18.75 7.85 -8.98
N ALA A 217 -17.43 7.82 -9.11
CA ALA A 217 -16.75 7.16 -10.23
C ALA A 217 -16.69 5.62 -10.11
N ILE A 218 -16.63 5.10 -8.87
CA ILE A 218 -16.43 3.67 -8.61
C ILE A 218 -17.72 2.91 -8.24
N GLY A 219 -18.84 3.62 -8.07
CA GLY A 219 -20.14 3.02 -7.74
C GLY A 219 -20.13 2.31 -6.38
N ASP A 220 -20.62 1.08 -6.34
CA ASP A 220 -20.78 0.29 -5.11
C ASP A 220 -19.53 -0.53 -4.74
N THR A 221 -18.45 -0.40 -5.49
CA THR A 221 -17.16 -1.06 -5.17
C THR A 221 -16.76 -0.71 -3.74
N PRO A 222 -16.38 -1.68 -2.89
CA PRO A 222 -15.86 -1.42 -1.56
C PRO A 222 -14.73 -0.37 -1.59
N TYR A 223 -14.85 0.64 -0.72
CA TYR A 223 -13.92 1.76 -0.73
C TYR A 223 -13.69 2.35 0.66
N LEU A 224 -12.41 2.49 1.01
CA LEU A 224 -11.89 3.07 2.24
C LEU A 224 -10.94 4.26 1.97
N ILE A 225 -10.73 5.07 2.99
CA ILE A 225 -9.88 6.27 2.99
C ILE A 225 -8.85 6.13 4.11
#